data_AF-A0AAD7X605-F1
#
_entry.id   AF-A0AAD7X605-F1
#
_cell.length_a   1.000
_cell.length_b   1.000
_cell.length_c   1.000
_cell.angle_alpha   90.00
_cell.angle_beta   90.00
_cell.angle_gamma   90.00
#
_symmetry.space_group_name_H-M   'P 1'
#
loop_
_entity.id
_entity.type
_entity.pdbx_description
1 polymer ?
#
loop_
_entity_poly.entity_id
_entity_poly.type
_entity_poly.pdbx_seq_one_letter_code
_entity_poly.pdbx_strand_id
1 'polypeptide(L)'
;MGPLTTVLRLPLYISLWVFAAIVLILTSVRLNYTLHLPKGDPLNNGVDFFDPIVAHLLACSLLALGTIPFVMQWVPQLITSAASANLFELASLSVIWLLWLVGCVVSTVSTPIVLRVS
;
A
#
# COMPACT_ATOMS: atom_id res chain seq x y z
N MET A 1 14.47 23.03 -10.65
CA MET A 1 14.81 22.02 -9.62
C MET A 1 16.27 21.66 -9.77
N GLY A 2 17.07 21.71 -8.70
CA GLY A 2 18.51 21.42 -8.79
C GLY A 2 18.75 19.92 -9.07
N PRO A 3 19.81 19.55 -9.79
CA PRO A 3 20.09 18.15 -10.17
C PRO A 3 20.17 17.22 -8.94
N LEU A 4 20.64 17.76 -7.82
CA LEU A 4 20.75 17.07 -6.52
C LEU A 4 19.39 16.60 -5.97
N THR A 5 18.33 17.39 -6.16
CA THR A 5 16.98 17.04 -5.68
C THR A 5 16.38 15.87 -6.45
N THR A 6 16.65 15.78 -7.75
CA THR A 6 16.17 14.68 -8.61
C THR A 6 16.89 13.37 -8.28
N VAL A 7 18.20 13.43 -8.04
CA VAL A 7 19.03 12.25 -7.72
C VAL A 7 18.65 11.62 -6.37
N LEU A 8 18.22 12.41 -5.39
CA LEU A 8 17.74 11.90 -4.10
C LEU A 8 16.29 11.41 -4.14
N ARG A 9 15.43 12.09 -4.91
CA ARG A 9 13.99 11.76 -4.99
C ARG A 9 13.74 10.46 -5.75
N LEU A 10 14.40 10.28 -6.89
CA LEU A 10 14.18 9.16 -7.80
C LEU A 10 14.35 7.77 -7.15
N PRO A 11 15.44 7.46 -6.41
CA PRO A 11 15.58 6.16 -5.75
C PRO A 11 14.53 5.95 -4.65
N LEU A 12 14.14 7.01 -3.92
CA LEU A 12 13.11 6.92 -2.88
C LEU A 12 11.75 6.51 -3.46
N TYR A 13 11.36 7.11 -4.59
CA TYR A 13 10.12 6.75 -5.28
C TYR A 13 10.16 5.34 -5.85
N ILE A 14 11.30 4.92 -6.41
CA ILE A 14 11.48 3.56 -6.91
C ILE A 14 11.37 2.53 -5.76
N SER A 15 12.03 2.78 -4.63
CA SER A 15 11.95 1.89 -3.46
C SER A 15 10.52 1.78 -2.93
N LEU A 16 9.81 2.91 -2.83
CA LEU A 16 8.39 2.92 -2.44
C LEU A 16 7.54 2.10 -3.41
N TRP A 17 7.83 2.18 -4.71
CA TRP A 17 7.09 1.42 -5.71
C TRP A 17 7.34 -0.07 -5.65
N VAL A 18 8.61 -0.48 -5.54
CA VAL A 18 8.98 -1.89 -5.41
C VAL A 18 8.30 -2.48 -4.18
N PHE A 19 8.31 -1.77 -3.05
CA PHE A 19 7.64 -2.23 -1.85
C PHE A 19 6.12 -2.29 -2.00
N ALA A 20 5.49 -1.28 -2.62
CA ALA A 20 4.05 -1.30 -2.91
C ALA A 20 3.66 -2.47 -3.81
N ALA A 21 4.45 -2.77 -4.84
CA ALA A 21 4.22 -3.90 -5.74
C ALA A 21 4.35 -5.25 -5.01
N ILE A 22 5.37 -5.42 -4.15
CA ILE A 22 5.55 -6.62 -3.34
C ILE A 22 4.35 -6.83 -2.41
N VAL A 23 3.93 -5.78 -1.69
CA VAL A 23 2.76 -5.85 -0.79
C VAL A 23 1.49 -6.18 -1.56
N LEU A 24 1.29 -5.60 -2.75
CA LEU A 24 0.14 -5.92 -3.60
C LEU A 24 0.11 -7.40 -3.99
N ILE A 25 1.25 -7.93 -4.45
CA ILE A 25 1.35 -9.34 -4.85
C ILE A 25 1.08 -10.26 -3.64
N LEU A 26 1.74 -10.00 -2.52
CA LEU A 26 1.59 -10.82 -1.31
C LEU A 26 0.16 -10.78 -0.75
N THR A 27 -0.46 -9.60 -0.72
CA THR A 27 -1.86 -9.44 -0.27
C THR A 27 -2.85 -10.08 -1.24
N SER A 28 -2.61 -10.01 -2.55
CA SER A 28 -3.44 -10.67 -3.56
C SER A 28 -3.37 -12.19 -3.46
N VAL A 29 -2.17 -12.75 -3.27
CA VAL A 29 -1.98 -14.20 -3.06
C VAL A 29 -2.66 -14.64 -1.76
N ARG A 30 -2.50 -13.87 -0.67
CA ARG A 30 -3.18 -14.15 0.59
C ARG A 30 -4.70 -14.12 0.44
N LEU A 31 -5.25 -13.10 -0.22
CA LEU A 31 -6.69 -12.97 -0.44
C LEU A 31 -7.24 -14.12 -1.28
N ASN A 32 -6.50 -14.53 -2.31
CA ASN A 32 -6.86 -15.67 -3.15
C ASN A 32 -6.88 -16.98 -2.33
N TYR A 33 -5.87 -17.19 -1.48
CA TYR A 33 -5.83 -18.33 -0.58
C TYR A 33 -7.01 -18.34 0.41
N THR A 34 -7.36 -17.19 0.99
CA THR A 34 -8.46 -17.09 1.96
C THR A 34 -9.86 -17.19 1.34
N LEU A 35 -9.97 -16.99 0.02
CA LEU A 35 -11.23 -17.11 -0.74
C LEU A 35 -11.40 -18.47 -1.44
N HIS A 36 -10.34 -19.27 -1.53
CA HIS A 36 -10.36 -20.60 -2.15
C HIS A 36 -9.65 -21.60 -1.23
N LEU A 37 -10.17 -21.78 -0.01
CA LEU A 37 -9.60 -22.76 0.91
C LEU A 37 -9.85 -24.18 0.37
N PRO A 38 -8.82 -25.04 0.30
CA PRO A 38 -9.02 -26.46 0.07
C PRO A 38 -9.84 -27.06 1.22
N LYS A 39 -10.88 -27.84 0.87
CA LYS A 39 -11.69 -28.58 1.85
C LYS A 39 -10.79 -29.53 2.64
N GLY A 40 -10.52 -29.19 3.91
CA GLY A 40 -9.69 -29.98 4.82
C GLY A 40 -8.53 -29.23 5.47
N ASP A 41 -8.33 -27.94 5.17
CA ASP A 41 -7.38 -27.10 5.92
C ASP A 41 -7.92 -26.85 7.35
N PRO A 42 -7.11 -27.07 8.42
CA PRO A 42 -7.48 -26.70 9.79
C PRO A 42 -7.74 -25.20 9.98
N LEU A 43 -7.32 -24.35 9.03
CA LEU A 43 -7.62 -22.93 9.05
C LEU A 43 -9.12 -22.70 8.73
N ASN A 44 -9.90 -22.26 9.74
CA ASN A 44 -11.33 -21.97 9.66
C ASN A 44 -12.23 -23.14 9.17
N ASN A 45 -11.92 -24.38 9.54
CA ASN A 45 -12.69 -25.58 9.14
C ASN A 45 -12.91 -25.70 7.61
N GLY A 46 -11.99 -25.16 6.80
CA GLY A 46 -12.11 -25.14 5.33
C GLY A 46 -13.25 -24.26 4.80
N VAL A 47 -13.69 -23.26 5.57
CA VAL A 47 -14.67 -22.26 5.15
C VAL A 47 -13.94 -21.01 4.68
N ASP A 48 -14.25 -20.57 3.45
CA ASP A 48 -13.75 -19.33 2.88
C ASP A 48 -14.08 -18.14 3.80
N PHE A 49 -13.09 -17.28 4.07
CA PHE A 49 -13.27 -16.10 4.91
C PHE A 49 -12.60 -14.88 4.29
N PHE A 50 -13.25 -13.74 4.45
CA PHE A 50 -12.70 -12.47 3.97
C PHE A 50 -11.97 -11.76 5.10
N ASP A 51 -10.65 -11.57 4.96
CA ASP A 51 -9.88 -10.78 5.91
C ASP A 51 -9.89 -9.29 5.49
N PRO A 52 -10.62 -8.42 6.20
CA PRO A 52 -10.71 -6.99 5.88
C PRO A 52 -9.35 -6.28 5.96
N ILE A 53 -8.40 -6.82 6.71
CA ILE A 53 -7.05 -6.24 6.86
C ILE A 53 -6.28 -6.41 5.55
N VAL A 54 -6.40 -7.56 4.88
CA VAL A 54 -5.78 -7.82 3.57
C VAL A 54 -6.36 -6.88 2.52
N ALA A 55 -7.68 -6.69 2.54
CA ALA A 55 -8.36 -5.79 1.61
C ALA A 55 -7.88 -4.34 1.78
N HIS A 56 -7.68 -3.90 3.02
CA HIS A 56 -7.17 -2.55 3.30
C HIS A 56 -5.72 -2.37 2.78
N LEU A 57 -4.84 -3.35 3.03
CA LEU A 57 -3.46 -3.31 2.52
C LEU A 57 -3.41 -3.37 0.99
N LEU A 58 -4.30 -4.13 0.36
CA LEU A 58 -4.44 -4.19 -1.09
C LEU A 58 -4.86 -2.82 -1.64
N ALA A 59 -5.90 -2.19 -1.10
CA ALA A 59 -6.32 -0.85 -1.51
C ALA A 59 -5.20 0.19 -1.33
N CYS A 60 -4.46 0.10 -0.21
CA CYS A 60 -3.33 0.96 0.08
C CYS A 60 -2.21 0.83 -0.94
N SER A 61 -1.84 -0.41 -1.32
CA SER A 61 -0.80 -0.67 -2.31
C SER A 61 -1.22 -0.20 -3.71
N LEU A 62 -2.50 -0.33 -4.07
CA LEU A 62 -3.05 0.14 -5.34
C LEU A 62 -3.00 1.68 -5.46
N LEU A 63 -3.36 2.39 -4.37
CA LEU A 63 -3.22 3.84 -4.30
C LEU A 63 -1.75 4.26 -4.39
N ALA A 64 -0.84 3.58 -3.69
CA ALA A 64 0.59 3.85 -3.77
C ALA A 64 1.14 3.68 -5.19
N LEU A 65 0.78 2.59 -5.90
CA LEU A 65 1.15 2.41 -7.30
C LEU A 65 0.59 3.53 -8.20
N GLY A 66 -0.64 3.97 -7.93
CA GLY A 66 -1.32 5.02 -8.68
C GLY A 66 -0.67 6.40 -8.57
N THR A 67 0.14 6.65 -7.54
CA THR A 67 0.81 7.95 -7.37
C THR A 67 2.03 8.18 -8.27
N ILE A 68 2.53 7.15 -8.95
CA ILE A 68 3.72 7.25 -9.79
C ILE A 68 3.58 7.90 -11.15
N PRO A 69 2.50 7.69 -11.92
CA PRO A 69 2.27 8.52 -13.10
C PRO A 69 2.20 10.02 -12.75
N PHE A 70 1.81 10.38 -11.52
CA PHE A 70 1.83 11.76 -11.03
C PHE A 70 3.26 12.26 -10.74
N VAL A 71 4.10 11.45 -10.10
CA VAL A 71 5.49 11.83 -9.78
C VAL A 71 6.39 11.88 -11.01
N MET A 72 6.22 10.95 -11.96
CA MET A 72 6.96 10.93 -13.23
C MET A 72 6.47 11.98 -14.24
N GLN A 73 5.48 12.81 -13.87
CA GLN A 73 4.89 13.83 -14.75
C GLN A 73 4.41 13.28 -16.11
N TRP A 74 4.06 11.99 -16.18
CA TRP A 74 3.51 11.38 -17.39
C TRP A 74 2.12 11.93 -17.73
N VAL A 75 1.42 12.46 -16.71
CA VAL A 75 0.18 13.20 -16.88
C VAL A 75 0.52 14.69 -17.01
N PRO A 76 0.03 15.40 -18.06
CA PRO A 76 0.21 16.84 -18.16
C PRO A 76 -0.41 17.51 -16.94
N GLN A 77 0.41 18.17 -16.14
CA GLN A 77 -0.05 18.87 -14.95
C GLN A 77 -0.91 20.06 -15.40
N LEU A 78 -2.20 20.04 -15.08
CA LEU A 78 -3.10 21.20 -15.22
C LEU A 78 -2.70 22.38 -14.29
N ILE A 79 -1.69 22.18 -13.44
CA ILE A 79 -1.31 23.11 -12.38
C ILE A 79 -0.13 23.96 -12.88
N THR A 80 -0.41 25.23 -13.18
CA THR A 80 0.54 26.22 -13.72
C THR A 80 1.71 26.58 -12.79
N SER A 81 1.59 26.36 -11.47
CA SER A 81 2.61 26.79 -10.50
C SER A 81 3.39 25.61 -9.89
N ALA A 82 4.72 25.70 -9.91
CA ALA A 82 5.63 24.73 -9.33
C ALA A 82 5.43 24.55 -7.81
N ALA A 83 4.97 25.59 -7.10
CA ALA A 83 4.70 25.51 -5.66
C ALA A 83 3.53 24.59 -5.34
N SER A 84 2.44 24.68 -6.10
CA SER A 84 1.26 23.83 -5.94
C SER A 84 1.51 22.37 -6.35
N ALA A 85 2.37 22.13 -7.34
CA ALA A 85 2.78 20.78 -7.71
C ALA A 85 3.53 20.07 -6.56
N ASN A 86 4.47 20.79 -5.91
CA ASN A 86 5.21 20.26 -4.76
C ASN A 86 4.31 20.00 -3.55
N LEU A 87 3.32 20.86 -3.29
CA LEU A 87 2.36 20.66 -2.21
C LEU A 87 1.46 19.45 -2.46
N PHE A 88 1.04 19.25 -3.71
CA PHE A 88 0.23 18.08 -4.08
C PHE A 88 1.03 16.77 -3.96
N GLU A 89 2.29 16.78 -4.40
CA GLU A 89 3.23 15.67 -4.24
C GLU A 89 3.43 15.32 -2.75
N LEU A 90 3.65 16.33 -1.90
CA LEU A 90 3.80 16.15 -0.46
C LEU A 90 2.52 15.63 0.21
N ALA A 91 1.35 16.17 -0.16
CA ALA A 91 0.06 15.74 0.36
C ALA A 91 -0.19 14.26 0.02
N SER A 92 0.02 13.88 -1.24
CA SER A 92 -0.13 12.50 -1.71
C SER A 92 0.80 11.53 -0.95
N LEU A 93 2.08 11.90 -0.80
CA LEU A 93 3.04 11.12 -0.01
C LEU A 93 2.65 11.01 1.47
N SER A 94 2.15 12.09 2.07
CA SER A 94 1.72 12.08 3.47
C SER A 94 0.53 11.15 3.70
N VAL A 95 -0.42 11.11 2.76
CA VAL A 95 -1.58 10.20 2.82
C VAL A 95 -1.12 8.76 2.69
N ILE A 96 -0.24 8.43 1.73
CA ILE A 96 0.32 7.08 1.59
C ILE A 96 1.04 6.64 2.87
N TRP A 97 1.84 7.54 3.45
CA TRP A 97 2.59 7.26 4.66
C TRP A 97 1.67 6.97 5.86
N LEU A 98 0.60 7.75 6.04
CA LEU A 98 -0.40 7.51 7.06
C LEU A 98 -1.16 6.19 6.83
N LEU A 99 -1.50 5.88 5.58
CA LEU A 99 -2.17 4.63 5.23
C LEU A 99 -1.30 3.40 5.54
N TRP A 100 0.02 3.51 5.32
CA TRP A 100 0.98 2.48 5.73
C TRP A 100 1.08 2.33 7.24
N LEU A 101 1.09 3.44 8.00
CA LEU A 101 1.05 3.37 9.46
C LEU A 101 -0.20 2.64 9.97
N VAL A 102 -1.37 2.91 9.39
CA VAL A 102 -2.61 2.21 9.73
C VAL A 102 -2.45 0.70 9.46
N GLY A 103 -1.86 0.32 8.33
CA GLY A 103 -1.53 -1.08 8.04
C GLY A 103 -0.65 -1.74 9.11
N CYS A 104 0.40 -1.06 9.57
CA CYS A 104 1.28 -1.56 10.64
C CYS A 104 0.55 -1.70 11.99
N VAL A 105 -0.25 -0.71 12.37
CA VAL A 105 -1.01 -0.73 13.63
C VAL A 105 -2.02 -1.87 13.62
N VAL A 106 -2.82 -2.01 12.55
CA VAL A 106 -3.85 -3.05 12.46
C VAL A 106 -3.25 -4.46 12.50
N SER A 107 -2.10 -4.68 11.86
CA SER A 107 -1.36 -5.95 11.96
C SER A 107 -0.91 -6.27 13.39
N THR A 108 -0.44 -5.24 14.11
CA THR A 108 0.06 -5.36 15.49
C THR A 108 -1.07 -5.55 16.51
N VAL A 109 -2.28 -5.05 16.24
CA VAL A 109 -3.44 -5.20 17.14
C VAL A 109 -4.17 -6.53 16.92
N SER A 110 -4.08 -7.13 15.73
CA SER A 110 -4.67 -8.43 15.45
C SER A 110 -3.97 -9.58 16.21
N THR A 111 -2.66 -9.47 16.44
CA THR A 111 -1.87 -10.47 17.18
C THR A 111 -2.25 -10.61 18.67
N PRO A 112 -2.45 -9.53 19.47
CA PRO A 112 -2.89 -9.66 20.86
C PRO A 112 -4.36 -10.01 21.03
N ILE A 113 -5.24 -9.75 20.05
CA ILE A 113 -6.67 -10.12 20.15
C ILE A 113 -6.88 -11.62 19.96
N VAL A 114 -6.15 -12.25 19.02
CA VAL A 114 -6.21 -13.70 18.78
C VAL A 114 -5.70 -14.50 19.98
N LEU A 115 -4.66 -14.00 20.67
CA LEU A 115 -4.14 -14.61 21.90
C LEU A 115 -5.06 -14.47 23.13
N ARG A 116 -6.09 -13.63 23.08
CA ARG A 116 -7.06 -13.45 24.19
C ARG A 116 -8.33 -14.30 24.04
N VAL A 117 -8.50 -14.97 22.90
CA VAL A 117 -9.71 -15.73 22.54
C VAL A 117 -9.43 -17.23 22.37
N SER A 118 -8.17 -17.67 22.42
CA SER A 118 -7.78 -19.09 22.58
C SER A 118 -7.60 -19.45 24.05
#